data_AF-A0A3E0WHW9-F1
#
_entry.id   AF-A0A3E0WHW9-F1
#
_cell.length_a   1.000
_cell.length_b   1.000
_cell.length_c   1.000
_cell.angle_alpha   90.00
_cell.angle_beta   90.00
_cell.angle_gamma   90.00
#
_symmetry.space_group_name_H-M   'P 1'
#
loop_
_entity.id
_entity.type
_entity.pdbx_description
1 polymer ?
#
loop_
_entity_poly.entity_id
_entity_poly.type
_entity_poly.pdbx_seq_one_letter_code
_entity_poly.pdbx_strand_id
1 'polypeptide(L)' 'MWVISRRQQRDEKIARLKQGDSAFAESLELIRLIKRDIEKEHLEVICEETASGCWFIPKNRSKTS' A
#
# COMPACT_ATOMS: atom_id res chain seq x y z
N MET A 1 -7.03 23.22 -4.01
CA MET A 1 -7.37 21.79 -4.22
C MET A 1 -6.08 21.07 -4.57
N TRP A 2 -5.51 20.27 -3.65
CA TRP A 2 -4.26 19.56 -3.90
C TRP A 2 -4.57 18.30 -4.71
N VAL A 3 -4.41 18.38 -6.02
CA VAL A 3 -4.44 17.19 -6.89
C VAL A 3 -3.12 16.47 -6.67
N ILE A 4 -3.07 15.60 -5.67
CA ILE A 4 -1.93 14.70 -5.47
C ILE A 4 -1.94 13.70 -6.62
N SER A 5 -0.82 13.60 -7.34
CA SER A 5 -0.67 12.61 -8.40
C SER A 5 -0.85 11.20 -7.82
N ARG A 6 -1.57 10.32 -8.53
CA ARG A 6 -1.75 8.91 -8.12
C ARG A 6 -0.42 8.19 -7.86
N ARG A 7 0.66 8.60 -8.54
CA ARG A 7 2.02 8.11 -8.28
C ARG A 7 2.52 8.50 -6.90
N GLN A 8 2.31 9.75 -6.49
CA GLN A 8 2.72 10.22 -5.17
C GLN A 8 1.92 9.53 -4.05
N GLN A 9 0.61 9.31 -4.25
CA GLN A 9 -0.19 8.53 -3.29
C GLN A 9 0.28 7.08 -3.16
N ARG A 10 0.67 6.45 -4.28
CA ARG A 10 1.26 5.11 -4.27
C ARG A 10 2.58 5.11 -3.50
N ASP A 11 3.49 6.04 -3.81
CA ASP A 11 4.82 6.11 -3.20
C ASP A 11 4.73 6.29 -1.68
N GLU A 12 3.83 7.17 -1.22
CA GLU A 12 3.56 7.36 0.20
C GLU A 12 3.03 6.08 0.86
N LYS A 13 2.07 5.38 0.22
CA LYS A 13 1.51 4.14 0.76
C LYS A 13 2.53 3.02 0.81
N ILE A 14 3.37 2.86 -0.21
CA ILE A 14 4.48 1.90 -0.21
C ILE A 14 5.49 2.23 0.90
N ALA A 15 5.82 3.51 1.10
CA ALA A 15 6.71 3.92 2.19
C ALA A 15 6.14 3.55 3.57
N ARG A 16 4.83 3.73 3.79
CA ARG A 16 4.14 3.30 5.02
C ARG A 16 4.18 1.79 5.21
N LEU A 17 3.92 1.02 4.15
CA LEU A 17 4.02 -0.44 4.18
C LEU A 17 5.42 -0.92 4.57
N LYS A 18 6.47 -0.26 4.07
CA LYS A 18 7.87 -0.55 4.45
C LYS A 18 8.18 -0.21 5.91
N GLN A 19 7.50 0.78 6.47
CA GLN A 19 7.61 1.15 7.89
C GLN A 19 6.83 0.19 8.81
N GLY A 20 6.07 -0.76 8.25
CA GLY A 20 5.24 -1.68 9.02
C GLY A 20 3.83 -1.16 9.31
N ASP A 21 3.43 -0.04 8.71
CA ASP A 21 2.09 0.53 8.80
C ASP A 21 1.17 -0.02 7.71
N SER A 22 -0.13 -0.10 8.00
CA SER A 22 -1.14 -0.45 6.99
C SER A 22 -1.48 0.73 6.08
N ALA A 23 -1.86 0.43 4.84
CA ALA A 23 -2.27 1.41 3.86
C ALA A 23 -3.57 0.99 3.16
N PHE A 24 -4.51 1.92 2.99
CA PHE A 24 -5.75 1.70 2.26
C PHE A 24 -5.73 2.36 0.89
N ALA A 25 -6.29 1.73 -0.14
CA ALA A 25 -6.45 2.34 -1.46
C ALA A 25 -7.90 2.22 -1.93
N GLU A 26 -8.50 3.37 -2.27
CA GLU A 26 -9.92 3.49 -2.61
C GLU A 26 -10.22 3.19 -4.08
N SER A 27 -9.26 3.39 -4.97
CA SER A 27 -9.46 3.22 -6.41
C SER A 27 -8.74 2.00 -6.96
N LEU A 28 -9.39 1.30 -7.90
CA LEU A 28 -8.82 0.14 -8.59
C LEU A 28 -7.48 0.44 -9.26
N GLU A 29 -7.34 1.65 -9.82
CA GLU A 29 -6.08 2.11 -10.41
C GLU A 29 -4.95 2.20 -9.38
N LEU A 30 -5.23 2.79 -8.21
CA LEU A 30 -4.25 2.89 -7.13
C LEU A 30 -3.92 1.52 -6.54
N ILE A 31 -4.92 0.65 -6.37
CA ILE A 31 -4.75 -0.74 -5.93
C ILE A 31 -3.82 -1.50 -6.89
N ARG A 32 -4.06 -1.40 -8.21
CA ARG A 32 -3.21 -2.03 -9.23
C ARG A 32 -1.77 -1.53 -9.17
N LEU A 33 -1.58 -0.21 -9.03
CA LEU A 33 -0.25 0.39 -8.92
C LEU A 33 0.50 -0.08 -7.67
N ILE A 34 -0.18 -0.14 -6.53
CA ILE A 34 0.41 -0.57 -5.25
C ILE A 34 0.74 -2.07 -5.30
N LYS A 35 -0.18 -2.93 -5.76
CA LYS A 35 0.07 -4.38 -5.93
C LYS A 35 1.31 -4.64 -6.80
N ARG A 36 1.44 -3.91 -7.92
CA ARG A 36 2.59 -4.05 -8.82
C ARG A 36 3.91 -3.68 -8.14
N ASP A 37 3.94 -2.64 -7.31
CA ASP A 37 5.18 -2.25 -6.64
C ASP A 37 5.50 -3.13 -5.43
N ILE A 38 4.49 -3.61 -4.70
CA ILE A 38 4.65 -4.67 -3.69
C ILE A 38 5.35 -5.89 -4.27
N GLU A 39 4.90 -6.37 -5.44
CA GLU A 39 5.48 -7.53 -6.12
C GLU A 39 6.93 -7.28 -6.54
N LYS A 40 7.22 -6.10 -7.11
CA LYS A 40 8.60 -5.72 -7.50
C LYS A 40 9.55 -5.63 -6.32
N GLU A 41 9.06 -5.11 -5.19
CA GLU A 41 9.83 -4.91 -3.99
C GLU A 41 9.83 -6.13 -3.06
N HIS A 42 9.16 -7.22 -3.47
CA HIS A 42 9.02 -8.44 -2.68
C HIS A 42 8.51 -8.17 -1.25
N LEU A 43 7.60 -7.21 -1.09
CA LEU A 43 7.04 -6.86 0.21
C LEU A 43 6.05 -7.95 0.65
N GLU A 44 6.21 -8.44 1.88
CA GLU A 44 5.26 -9.36 2.48
C GLU A 44 4.09 -8.59 3.09
N VAL A 45 3.00 -8.47 2.32
CA VAL A 45 1.78 -7.76 2.70
C VAL A 45 0.56 -8.63 2.44
N ILE A 46 -0.41 -8.54 3.36
CA ILE A 46 -1.75 -9.11 3.21
C ILE A 46 -2.60 -8.08 2.48
N CYS A 47 -3.25 -8.50 1.41
CA CYS A 47 -4.22 -7.68 0.69
C CYS A 47 -5.63 -8.13 1.09
N GLU A 48 -6.42 -7.21 1.65
CA GLU A 48 -7.83 -7.44 1.99
C GLU A 48 -8.70 -6.52 1.13
N GLU A 49 -9.49 -7.12 0.24
CA GLU A 49 -10.38 -6.39 -0.65
C GLU A 49 -11.74 -6.18 0.01
N THR A 50 -12.27 -4.96 -0.11
CA THR A 50 -13.53 -4.51 0.49
C THR A 50 -14.37 -3.82 -0.58
N ALA A 51 -15.65 -3.59 -0.30
CA ALA A 51 -16.55 -2.89 -1.23
C ALA A 51 -16.07 -1.47 -1.61
N SER A 52 -15.27 -0.83 -0.75
CA SER A 52 -14.81 0.55 -0.93
C SER A 52 -13.35 0.67 -1.38
N GLY A 53 -12.63 -0.44 -1.54
CA GLY A 53 -11.20 -0.42 -1.85
C GLY A 53 -10.43 -1.64 -1.33
N CYS A 54 -9.12 -1.52 -1.17
CA CYS A 54 -8.26 -2.60 -0.67
C CYS A 54 -7.31 -2.11 0.43
N TRP A 55 -7.25 -2.88 1.51
CA TRP A 55 -6.28 -2.73 2.58
C TRP A 55 -5.03 -3.54 2.28
N PHE A 56 -3.88 -2.92 2.52
CA PHE A 56 -2.56 -3.53 2.47
C PHE A 56 -1.98 -3.51 3.87
N ILE A 57 -1.68 -4.69 4.42
CA ILE A 57 -1.27 -4.86 5.82
C ILE A 57 0.07 -5.59 5.82
N PRO A 58 1.17 -4.96 6.26
CA PRO A 58 2.49 -5.58 6.24
C PRO A 58 2.57 -6.71 7.27
N LYS A 59 3.13 -7.85 6.84
CA LYS A 59 3.40 -9.00 7.71
C LYS A 59 4.61 -8.77 8.58
N ASN A 60 5.60 -8.07 8.04
CA ASN A 60 6.78 -7.66 8.79
C ASN A 60 6.48 -6.37 9.56
N ARG A 61 5.72 -6.48 10.66
CA ARG A 61 5.85 -5.49 11.73
C ARG A 61 7.26 -5.70 12.23
N SER A 62 8.18 -4.81 11.86
CA SER A 62 9.53 -4.78 12.40
C SER A 62 9.39 -4.75 13.92
N LYS A 63 9.48 -5.94 14.53
CA LYS A 63 9.70 -6.08 15.95
C LYS A 63 11.10 -5.51 16.15
N THR A 64 11.15 -4.24 16.53
CA THR A 64 12.26 -3.77 17.37
C THR A 64 12.30 -4.75 18.54
N SER A 65 13.27 -5.66 18.48
CA SER A 65 13.68 -6.49 19.61
C SER A 65 14.37 -5.61 20.65
#